data_AF-A0A1Q5S9R7-F1
#
_entry.id   AF-A0A1Q5S9R7-F1
#
_cell.length_a   1.000
_cell.length_b   1.000
_cell.length_c   1.000
_cell.angle_alpha   90.00
_cell.angle_beta   90.00
_cell.angle_gamma   90.00
#
_symmetry.space_group_name_H-M   'P 1'
#
loop_
_entity.id
_entity.type
_entity.pdbx_description
1 polymer ?
#
loop_
_entity_poly.entity_id
_entity_poly.type
_entity_poly.pdbx_seq_one_letter_code
_entity_poly.pdbx_strand_id
1 'polypeptide(L)'
;MSEYRAAVRHQTLRTGIVEFDNGTGSTVSVPCTIRDVSGSGARLQLNSSLWVAEQFTLIFNNGLRKGCRVAWRKGRLIGSAFADGYASPDEQAAMMTADEQSRHRLGIGARVRSARETRGYTEVQLAELIGVPAGFLSLAEKGEADIPLYQLMRIADLLLVSLDRLVAGPAPSDGSGEVDAA
;
A
#
# COMPACT_ATOMS: atom_id res chain seq x y z
N MET A 1 1.43 -21.16 -9.79
CA MET A 1 0.68 -20.95 -8.52
C MET A 1 0.62 -19.45 -8.29
N SER A 2 -0.50 -18.84 -8.65
CA SER A 2 -0.53 -17.40 -8.87
C SER A 2 -0.65 -16.60 -7.58
N GLU A 3 0.39 -15.84 -7.26
CA GLU A 3 0.38 -14.81 -6.22
C GLU A 3 -0.38 -13.57 -6.71
N TYR A 4 -1.66 -13.69 -7.06
CA TYR A 4 -2.51 -12.53 -7.29
C TYR A 4 -2.85 -11.89 -5.93
N ARG A 5 -1.98 -11.01 -5.45
CA ARG A 5 -2.21 -10.27 -4.20
C ARG A 5 -3.16 -9.10 -4.47
N ALA A 6 -4.14 -8.92 -3.59
CA ALA A 6 -5.20 -7.91 -3.72
C ALA A 6 -4.78 -6.46 -3.37
N ALA A 7 -3.64 -6.27 -2.69
CA ALA A 7 -3.15 -4.94 -2.29
C ALA A 7 -1.64 -4.93 -1.99
N VAL A 8 -1.01 -3.77 -2.18
CA VAL A 8 0.41 -3.49 -1.88
C VAL A 8 0.65 -3.46 -0.36
N ARG A 9 1.78 -4.00 0.12
CA ARG A 9 2.17 -4.02 1.54
C ARG A 9 3.20 -2.95 1.84
N HIS A 10 2.95 -2.16 2.88
CA HIS A 10 3.91 -1.16 3.38
C HIS A 10 4.56 -1.66 4.65
N GLN A 11 5.87 -1.89 4.64
CA GLN A 11 6.60 -2.31 5.85
C GLN A 11 6.49 -1.24 6.93
N THR A 12 5.95 -1.64 8.07
CA THR A 12 5.84 -0.81 9.27
C THR A 12 6.43 -1.63 10.43
N LEU A 13 7.08 -0.99 11.39
CA LEU A 13 7.45 -1.64 12.65
C LEU A 13 6.77 -0.85 13.75
N ARG A 14 5.47 -1.12 13.94
CA ARG A 14 4.64 -0.39 14.91
C ARG A 14 4.09 -1.31 15.97
N THR A 15 3.91 -0.79 17.17
CA THR A 15 3.15 -1.46 18.21
C THR A 15 1.66 -1.30 17.94
N GLY A 16 0.91 -2.40 18.08
CA GLY A 16 -0.54 -2.43 18.05
C GLY A 16 -1.05 -3.41 19.10
N ILE A 17 -2.36 -3.49 19.29
CA ILE A 17 -2.98 -4.44 20.22
C ILE A 17 -3.94 -5.34 19.44
N VAL A 18 -3.83 -6.64 19.65
CA VAL A 18 -4.79 -7.64 19.18
C VAL A 18 -5.75 -7.93 20.33
N GLU A 19 -7.04 -7.71 20.11
CA GLU A 19 -8.09 -7.89 21.10
C GLU A 19 -9.13 -8.91 20.62
N PHE A 20 -9.45 -9.92 21.44
CA PHE A 20 -10.45 -10.94 21.10
C PHE A 20 -11.00 -11.63 22.36
N ASP A 21 -12.15 -12.29 22.22
CA ASP A 21 -12.72 -13.13 23.28
C ASP A 21 -11.99 -14.49 23.32
N ASN A 22 -11.54 -14.90 24.50
CA ASN A 22 -10.83 -16.16 24.70
C ASN A 22 -11.74 -17.41 24.73
N GLY A 23 -13.05 -17.26 24.49
CA GLY A 23 -14.04 -18.32 24.55
C GLY A 23 -14.62 -18.57 25.94
N THR A 24 -14.13 -17.87 26.97
CA THR A 24 -14.68 -17.90 28.35
C THR A 24 -15.48 -16.63 28.68
N GLY A 25 -15.80 -15.81 27.68
CA GLY A 25 -16.51 -14.54 27.86
C GLY A 25 -15.60 -13.43 28.39
N SER A 26 -14.27 -13.59 28.31
CA SER A 26 -13.29 -12.60 28.72
C SER A 26 -12.52 -12.07 27.52
N THR A 27 -12.49 -10.75 27.38
CA THR A 27 -11.70 -10.08 26.35
C THR A 27 -10.23 -10.08 26.73
N VAL A 28 -9.39 -10.59 25.84
CA VAL A 28 -7.94 -10.61 25.97
C VAL A 28 -7.33 -9.61 25.00
N SER A 29 -6.46 -8.74 25.52
CA SER A 29 -5.76 -7.72 24.74
C SER A 29 -4.26 -7.98 24.82
N VAL A 30 -3.59 -8.13 23.67
CA VAL A 30 -2.16 -8.46 23.62
C VAL A 30 -1.39 -7.57 22.65
N PRO A 31 -0.21 -7.05 23.06
CA PRO A 31 0.62 -6.27 22.18
C PRO A 31 1.15 -7.12 21.02
N CYS A 32 1.15 -6.50 19.84
CA CYS A 32 1.72 -7.06 18.62
C CYS A 32 2.62 -6.01 17.95
N THR A 33 3.52 -6.48 17.09
CA THR A 33 4.22 -5.63 16.13
C THR A 33 3.51 -5.75 14.78
N ILE A 34 2.90 -4.67 14.32
CA ILE A 34 2.43 -4.55 12.95
C ILE A 34 3.66 -4.43 12.06
N ARG A 35 3.87 -5.43 11.19
CA ARG A 35 5.02 -5.61 10.27
C ARG A 35 4.78 -4.95 8.91
N ASP A 36 3.53 -4.98 8.46
CA ASP A 36 3.07 -4.22 7.31
C ASP A 36 1.54 -4.12 7.32
N VAL A 37 1.03 -3.09 6.63
CA VAL A 37 -0.40 -2.90 6.40
C VAL A 37 -0.64 -2.66 4.91
N SER A 38 -1.83 -3.03 4.46
CA SER A 38 -2.36 -2.82 3.12
C SER A 38 -3.82 -2.39 3.23
N GLY A 39 -4.43 -1.96 2.13
CA GLY A 39 -5.86 -1.64 2.10
C GLY A 39 -6.77 -2.78 2.53
N SER A 40 -6.34 -4.04 2.44
CA SER A 40 -7.17 -5.23 2.71
C SER A 40 -6.78 -6.03 3.96
N GLY A 41 -5.72 -5.64 4.67
CA GLY A 41 -5.21 -6.43 5.78
C GLY A 41 -3.86 -6.01 6.30
N ALA A 42 -3.37 -6.75 7.30
CA ALA A 42 -2.09 -6.47 7.95
C ALA A 42 -1.31 -7.75 8.21
N ARG A 43 0.03 -7.63 8.30
CA ARG A 43 0.89 -8.68 8.85
C ARG A 43 1.30 -8.28 10.25
N LEU A 44 1.06 -9.17 11.19
CA LEU A 44 1.32 -8.98 12.62
C LEU A 44 2.39 -9.96 13.07
N GLN A 45 3.23 -9.52 14.00
CA GLN A 45 4.11 -10.39 14.77
C GLN A 45 3.72 -10.34 16.24
N LEU A 46 3.59 -11.51 16.85
CA LEU A 46 3.25 -11.69 18.26
C LEU A 46 4.34 -12.51 18.95
N ASN A 47 4.35 -12.51 20.28
CA ASN A 47 5.22 -13.40 21.05
C ASN A 47 4.86 -14.88 20.82
N SER A 48 3.57 -15.17 20.66
CA SER A 48 3.02 -16.44 20.19
C SER A 48 1.73 -16.18 19.40
N SER A 49 1.54 -16.88 18.28
CA SER A 49 0.37 -16.70 17.40
C SER A 49 -0.72 -17.75 17.58
N LEU A 50 -0.43 -18.85 18.30
CA LEU A 50 -1.29 -20.05 18.33
C LEU A 50 -2.58 -19.87 19.12
N TRP A 51 -2.61 -18.94 20.07
CA TRP A 51 -3.74 -18.70 20.97
C TRP A 51 -4.61 -17.52 20.52
N VAL A 52 -4.24 -16.82 19.44
CA VAL A 52 -5.06 -15.72 18.88
C VAL A 52 -6.25 -16.31 18.14
N ALA A 53 -7.46 -15.86 18.47
CA ALA A 53 -8.69 -16.30 17.80
C ALA A 53 -8.68 -16.08 16.27
N GLU A 54 -9.50 -16.85 15.55
CA GLU A 54 -9.66 -16.70 14.09
C GLU A 54 -10.24 -15.33 13.71
N GLN A 55 -10.99 -14.69 14.61
CA GLN A 55 -11.49 -13.33 14.48
C GLN A 55 -11.01 -12.51 15.67
N PHE A 56 -10.55 -11.29 15.41
CA PHE A 56 -10.03 -10.39 16.44
C PHE A 56 -10.14 -8.94 15.98
N THR A 57 -10.03 -7.99 16.91
CA THR A 57 -9.90 -6.56 16.62
C THR A 57 -8.43 -6.16 16.69
N LEU A 58 -7.89 -5.59 15.61
CA LEU A 58 -6.60 -4.92 15.61
C LEU A 58 -6.79 -3.46 16.01
N ILE A 59 -6.10 -3.04 17.06
CA ILE A 59 -6.10 -1.67 17.55
C ILE A 59 -4.75 -1.05 17.22
N PHE A 60 -4.76 0.04 16.47
CA PHE A 60 -3.59 0.81 16.07
C PHE A 60 -3.22 1.81 17.17
N ASN A 61 -1.98 2.31 17.16
CA ASN A 61 -1.48 3.26 18.15
C ASN A 61 -2.23 4.60 18.18
N ASN A 62 -2.89 4.98 17.09
CA ASN A 62 -3.75 6.15 17.00
C ASN A 62 -5.20 5.90 17.47
N GLY A 63 -5.49 4.72 18.02
CA GLY A 63 -6.80 4.34 18.52
C GLY A 63 -7.77 3.78 17.46
N LEU A 64 -7.37 3.73 16.18
CA LEU A 64 -8.18 3.08 15.15
C LEU A 64 -8.37 1.60 15.50
N ARG A 65 -9.60 1.11 15.38
CA ARG A 65 -9.97 -0.28 15.68
C ARG A 65 -10.46 -0.93 14.41
N LYS A 66 -9.91 -2.09 14.06
CA LYS A 66 -10.33 -2.80 12.85
C LYS A 66 -10.56 -4.28 13.06
N GLY A 67 -11.77 -4.72 12.72
CA GLY A 67 -12.14 -6.13 12.70
C GLY A 67 -11.27 -6.89 11.70
N CYS A 68 -10.65 -7.95 12.16
CA CYS A 68 -9.71 -8.76 11.42
C CYS A 68 -10.09 -10.22 11.52
N ARG A 69 -9.78 -10.98 10.47
CA ARG A 69 -9.78 -12.43 10.47
C ARG A 69 -8.40 -12.95 10.12
N VAL A 70 -8.02 -14.09 10.67
CA VAL A 70 -6.76 -14.74 10.33
C VAL A 70 -6.84 -15.22 8.87
N ALA A 71 -5.86 -14.83 8.07
CA ALA A 71 -5.69 -15.29 6.69
C ALA A 71 -4.66 -16.42 6.62
N TRP A 72 -3.61 -16.34 7.43
CA TRP A 72 -2.60 -17.39 7.58
C TRP A 72 -1.79 -17.20 8.87
N ARG A 73 -1.15 -18.29 9.32
CA ARG A 73 -0.20 -18.28 10.46
C ARG A 73 1.13 -18.87 10.03
N LYS A 74 2.24 -18.28 10.47
CA LYS A 74 3.59 -18.81 10.25
C LYS A 74 4.50 -18.47 11.42
N GLY A 75 4.70 -19.43 12.34
CA GLY A 75 5.47 -19.22 13.56
C GLY A 75 4.89 -18.07 14.38
N ARG A 76 5.65 -17.00 14.59
CA ARG A 76 5.22 -15.79 15.32
C ARG A 76 4.45 -14.77 14.48
N LEU A 77 4.23 -15.07 13.20
CA LEU A 77 3.55 -14.17 12.26
C LEU A 77 2.11 -14.60 12.03
N ILE A 78 1.21 -13.62 11.98
CA ILE A 78 -0.17 -13.75 11.51
C ILE A 78 -0.34 -12.81 10.34
N GLY A 79 -0.82 -13.31 9.21
CA GLY A 79 -1.46 -12.46 8.23
C GLY A 79 -2.93 -12.36 8.55
N SER A 80 -3.45 -11.15 8.61
CA SER A 80 -4.88 -10.90 8.78
C SER A 80 -5.47 -10.20 7.56
N ALA A 81 -6.72 -10.54 7.27
CA ALA A 81 -7.57 -9.81 6.35
C ALA A 81 -8.56 -8.97 7.16
N PHE A 82 -8.91 -7.78 6.69
CA PHE A 82 -9.95 -6.98 7.32
C PHE A 82 -11.32 -7.64 7.09
N ALA A 83 -12.16 -7.66 8.14
CA ALA A 83 -13.47 -8.30 8.10
C ALA A 83 -14.38 -7.65 7.05
N ASP A 84 -14.29 -6.34 6.89
CA ASP A 84 -15.07 -5.54 5.93
C ASP A 84 -14.44 -5.55 4.51
N GLY A 85 -13.38 -6.34 4.28
CA GLY A 85 -12.67 -6.43 3.01
C GLY A 85 -11.61 -5.35 2.85
N TYR A 86 -12.01 -4.11 2.55
CA TYR A 86 -11.11 -2.97 2.38
C TYR A 86 -11.33 -1.91 3.47
N ALA A 87 -10.23 -1.36 4.00
CA ALA A 87 -10.29 -0.17 4.85
C ALA A 87 -10.77 1.03 4.03
N SER A 88 -11.57 1.91 4.63
CA SER A 88 -11.98 3.17 3.99
C SER A 88 -10.76 4.06 3.71
N PRO A 89 -10.86 5.08 2.84
CA PRO A 89 -9.76 6.02 2.61
C PRO A 89 -9.22 6.66 3.89
N ASP A 90 -10.11 7.08 4.80
CA ASP A 90 -9.75 7.67 6.09
C ASP A 90 -9.06 6.66 7.01
N GLU A 91 -9.56 5.42 7.01
CA GLU A 91 -8.94 4.32 7.75
C GLU A 91 -7.57 3.96 7.19
N GLN A 92 -7.41 3.89 5.86
CA GLN A 92 -6.11 3.68 5.22
C GLN A 92 -5.13 4.82 5.55
N ALA A 93 -5.61 6.06 5.65
CA ALA A 93 -4.83 7.22 6.09
C ALA A 93 -4.48 7.21 7.57
N ALA A 94 -5.31 6.60 8.41
CA ALA A 94 -5.01 6.37 9.82
C ALA A 94 -4.07 5.15 10.02
N MET A 95 -4.16 4.12 9.17
CA MET A 95 -3.35 2.91 9.27
C MET A 95 -1.94 3.08 8.69
N MET A 96 -1.82 3.82 7.58
CA MET A 96 -0.54 4.22 6.98
C MET A 96 -0.06 5.52 7.64
N THR A 97 1.24 5.71 7.82
CA THR A 97 1.70 7.08 8.17
C THR A 97 1.52 7.98 6.95
N ALA A 98 1.34 9.29 7.18
CA ALA A 98 1.43 10.28 6.13
C ALA A 98 2.74 10.11 5.30
N ASP A 99 3.82 9.70 5.96
CA ASP A 99 5.11 9.39 5.33
C ASP A 99 5.07 8.15 4.42
N GLU A 100 4.34 7.10 4.79
CA GLU A 100 4.20 5.89 3.98
C GLU A 100 3.30 6.11 2.77
N GLN A 101 2.22 6.87 2.94
CA GLN A 101 1.39 7.31 1.82
C GLN A 101 2.19 8.22 0.89
N SER A 102 2.99 9.13 1.45
CA SER A 102 3.88 9.98 0.67
C SER A 102 4.88 9.16 -0.15
N ARG A 103 5.51 8.14 0.45
CA ARG A 103 6.42 7.23 -0.28
C ARG A 103 5.71 6.45 -1.40
N HIS A 104 4.49 6.00 -1.17
CA HIS A 104 3.73 5.28 -2.20
C HIS A 104 3.33 6.20 -3.36
N ARG A 105 2.78 7.38 -3.06
CA ARG A 105 2.48 8.40 -4.07
C ARG A 105 3.72 8.82 -4.84
N LEU A 106 4.83 9.04 -4.13
CA LEU A 106 6.13 9.37 -4.74
C LEU A 106 6.61 8.27 -5.68
N GLY A 107 6.49 7.00 -5.28
CA GLY A 107 6.86 5.86 -6.14
C GLY A 107 6.01 5.76 -7.40
N ILE A 108 4.69 5.97 -7.28
CA ILE A 108 3.78 6.01 -8.43
C ILE A 108 4.13 7.20 -9.34
N GLY A 109 4.27 8.39 -8.75
CA GLY A 109 4.60 9.62 -9.47
C GLY A 109 5.91 9.51 -10.24
N ALA A 110 6.95 8.94 -9.62
CA ALA A 110 8.25 8.73 -10.26
C ALA A 110 8.16 7.76 -11.45
N ARG A 111 7.31 6.71 -11.37
CA ARG A 111 7.09 5.79 -12.49
C ARG A 111 6.26 6.42 -13.60
N VAL A 112 5.28 7.25 -13.27
CA VAL A 112 4.54 8.07 -14.26
C VAL A 112 5.51 8.99 -14.98
N ARG A 113 6.37 9.71 -14.26
CA ARG A 113 7.42 10.58 -14.83
C ARG A 113 8.33 9.81 -15.79
N SER A 114 8.90 8.70 -15.32
CA SER A 114 9.82 7.89 -16.13
C SER A 114 9.16 7.35 -17.40
N ALA A 115 7.92 6.85 -17.29
CA ALA A 115 7.15 6.38 -18.45
C ALA A 115 6.81 7.53 -19.42
N ARG A 116 6.46 8.71 -18.89
CA ARG A 116 6.19 9.92 -19.67
C ARG A 116 7.41 10.34 -20.48
N GLU A 117 8.57 10.44 -19.83
CA GLU A 117 9.84 10.83 -20.44
C GLU A 117 10.30 9.82 -21.49
N THR A 118 10.12 8.52 -21.24
CA THR A 118 10.39 7.47 -22.22
C THR A 118 9.57 7.62 -23.50
N ARG A 119 8.37 8.21 -23.40
CA ARG A 119 7.52 8.55 -24.56
C ARG A 119 7.80 9.91 -25.18
N GLY A 120 8.71 10.69 -24.62
CA GLY A 120 9.06 12.01 -25.11
C GLY A 120 7.99 13.08 -24.84
N TYR A 121 7.05 12.83 -23.92
CA TYR A 121 6.03 13.82 -23.57
C TYR A 121 6.53 14.79 -22.50
N THR A 122 6.19 16.07 -22.63
CA THR A 122 6.31 17.04 -21.53
C THR A 122 5.19 16.84 -20.51
N GLU A 123 5.36 17.38 -19.29
CA GLU A 123 4.29 17.36 -18.28
C GLU A 123 3.00 18.02 -18.83
N VAL A 124 3.14 19.15 -19.52
CA VAL A 124 2.00 19.87 -20.11
C VAL A 124 1.29 19.01 -21.16
N GLN A 125 2.04 18.39 -22.07
CA GLN A 125 1.46 17.54 -23.12
C GLN A 125 0.72 16.34 -22.54
N LEU A 126 1.32 15.63 -21.58
CA LEU A 126 0.63 14.49 -20.96
C LEU A 126 -0.63 14.94 -20.22
N ALA A 127 -0.56 16.06 -19.48
CA ALA A 127 -1.69 16.61 -18.74
C ALA A 127 -2.86 16.98 -19.68
N GLU A 128 -2.58 17.61 -20.81
CA GLU A 128 -3.58 17.91 -21.86
C GLU A 128 -4.20 16.63 -22.42
N LEU A 129 -3.40 15.61 -22.72
CA LEU A 129 -3.88 14.33 -23.26
C LEU A 129 -4.78 13.57 -22.27
N ILE A 130 -4.53 13.69 -20.96
CA ILE A 130 -5.39 13.10 -19.91
C ILE A 130 -6.50 14.05 -19.43
N GLY A 131 -6.56 15.27 -19.94
CA GLY A 131 -7.59 16.26 -19.63
C GLY A 131 -7.52 16.80 -18.19
N VAL A 132 -6.31 17.05 -17.68
CA VAL A 132 -6.07 17.64 -16.36
C VAL A 132 -5.18 18.89 -16.46
N PRO A 133 -5.20 19.79 -15.47
CA PRO A 133 -4.27 20.92 -15.44
C PRO A 133 -2.82 20.46 -15.31
N ALA A 134 -1.88 21.13 -15.98
CA ALA A 134 -0.45 20.79 -15.93
C ALA A 134 0.11 20.77 -14.49
N GLY A 135 -0.36 21.68 -13.63
CA GLY A 135 0.03 21.71 -12.22
C GLY A 135 -0.36 20.46 -11.45
N PHE A 136 -1.49 19.82 -11.79
CA PHE A 136 -1.88 18.54 -11.19
C PHE A 136 -0.87 17.44 -11.51
N LEU A 137 -0.43 17.33 -12.77
CA LEU A 137 0.53 16.30 -13.16
C LEU A 137 1.89 16.51 -12.47
N SER A 138 2.36 17.75 -12.35
CA SER A 138 3.62 18.05 -11.65
C SER A 138 3.57 17.66 -10.17
N LEU A 139 2.46 17.97 -9.47
CA LEU A 139 2.25 17.56 -8.08
C LEU A 139 2.14 16.04 -7.95
N ALA A 140 1.44 15.39 -8.87
CA ALA A 140 1.28 13.95 -8.91
C ALA A 140 2.61 13.22 -9.11
N GLU A 141 3.45 13.68 -10.05
CA GLU A 141 4.79 13.09 -10.29
C GLU A 141 5.75 13.26 -9.10
N LYS A 142 5.52 14.27 -8.25
CA LYS A 142 6.25 14.49 -6.99
C LYS A 142 5.65 13.75 -5.79
N GLY A 143 4.52 13.06 -5.98
CA GLY A 143 3.79 12.38 -4.91
C GLY A 143 3.05 13.31 -3.94
N GLU A 144 2.88 14.57 -4.31
CA GLU A 144 2.19 15.60 -3.53
C GLU A 144 0.67 15.59 -3.78
N ALA A 145 0.21 14.95 -4.85
CA ALA A 145 -1.19 14.75 -5.17
C ALA A 145 -1.50 13.28 -5.46
N ASP A 146 -2.65 12.79 -4.96
CA ASP A 146 -3.18 11.48 -5.31
C ASP A 146 -3.74 11.48 -6.74
N ILE A 147 -3.34 10.48 -7.53
CA ILE A 147 -3.90 10.26 -8.87
C ILE A 147 -5.10 9.30 -8.74
N PRO A 148 -6.33 9.74 -9.10
CA PRO A 148 -7.48 8.84 -9.11
C PRO A 148 -7.25 7.64 -10.03
N LEU A 149 -7.77 6.47 -9.66
CA LEU A 149 -7.56 5.22 -10.41
C LEU A 149 -7.90 5.35 -11.91
N TYR A 150 -8.99 6.04 -12.26
CA TYR A 150 -9.38 6.25 -13.66
C TYR A 150 -8.34 7.06 -14.44
N GLN A 151 -7.67 8.05 -13.82
CA GLN A 151 -6.58 8.78 -14.44
C GLN A 151 -5.32 7.94 -14.55
N LEU A 152 -5.01 7.11 -13.56
CA LEU A 152 -3.91 6.15 -13.65
C LEU A 152 -4.10 5.16 -14.81
N MET A 153 -5.33 4.67 -15.02
CA MET A 153 -5.66 3.82 -16.17
C MET A 153 -5.41 4.55 -17.49
N ARG A 154 -5.90 5.80 -17.61
CA ARG A 154 -5.71 6.61 -18.81
C ARG A 154 -4.23 6.93 -19.09
N ILE A 155 -3.45 7.22 -18.05
CA ILE A 155 -2.00 7.42 -18.14
C ILE A 155 -1.33 6.13 -18.62
N ALA A 156 -1.68 4.98 -18.05
CA ALA A 156 -1.12 3.68 -18.43
C ALA A 156 -1.34 3.39 -19.92
N ASP A 157 -2.56 3.62 -20.41
CA ASP A 157 -2.94 3.43 -21.81
C ASP A 157 -2.15 4.35 -22.74
N LEU A 158 -2.09 5.66 -22.46
CA LEU A 158 -1.36 6.62 -23.29
C LEU A 158 0.14 6.35 -23.31
N LEU A 159 0.71 5.94 -22.18
CA LEU A 159 2.12 5.63 -22.06
C LEU A 159 2.47 4.19 -22.49
N LEU A 160 1.49 3.44 -23.03
CA LEU A 160 1.49 1.98 -23.29
C LEU A 160 2.37 1.20 -22.29
N VAL A 161 2.05 1.37 -21.01
CA VAL A 161 2.58 0.56 -19.91
C VAL A 161 1.40 -0.07 -19.17
N SER A 162 1.59 -1.24 -18.58
CA SER A 162 0.54 -1.84 -17.74
C SER A 162 0.32 -1.01 -16.47
N LEU A 163 -0.92 -0.96 -15.97
CA LEU A 163 -1.25 -0.35 -14.68
C LEU A 163 -0.42 -0.94 -13.52
N ASP A 164 -0.19 -2.26 -13.53
CA ASP A 164 0.63 -2.94 -12.52
C ASP A 164 2.05 -2.35 -12.45
N ARG A 165 2.67 -2.08 -13.60
CA ARG A 165 3.97 -1.41 -13.67
C ARG A 165 3.96 -0.02 -13.05
N LEU A 166 2.88 0.76 -13.18
CA LEU A 166 2.79 2.09 -12.56
C LEU A 166 2.55 2.03 -11.06
N VAL A 167 1.83 1.03 -10.57
CA VAL A 167 1.42 0.92 -9.15
C VAL A 167 2.45 0.14 -8.32
N ALA A 168 2.97 -0.97 -8.86
CA ALA A 168 3.81 -1.93 -8.15
C ALA A 168 5.17 -2.19 -8.82
N GLY A 169 5.47 -1.55 -9.96
CA GLY A 169 6.74 -1.72 -10.66
C GLY A 169 7.96 -1.28 -9.83
N PRO A 170 9.17 -1.76 -10.17
CA PRO A 170 10.39 -1.36 -9.48
C PRO A 170 10.55 0.16 -9.53
N ALA A 171 11.15 0.72 -8.47
CA ALA A 171 11.50 2.14 -8.47
C ALA A 171 12.39 2.42 -9.69
N PRO A 172 12.20 3.55 -10.39
CA PRO A 172 13.09 3.91 -11.49
C PRO A 172 14.50 3.97 -10.93
N SER A 173 15.40 3.17 -11.49
CA SER A 173 16.82 3.24 -11.18
C SER A 173 17.31 4.60 -11.68
N ASP A 174 17.80 5.45 -10.77
CA ASP A 174 18.56 6.64 -11.15
C ASP A 174 19.72 6.15 -12.03
N GLY A 175 19.66 6.42 -13.32
CA GLY A 175 20.58 5.87 -14.30
C GLY A 175 22.01 6.35 -14.06
N SER A 176 22.79 5.60 -13.27
CA SER A 176 24.20 5.38 -13.60
C SER A 176 24.23 4.22 -14.58
N GLY A 177 24.38 4.53 -15.87
CA GLY A 177 24.57 3.51 -16.89
C GLY A 177 25.83 2.71 -16.57
N GLU A 178 25.65 1.41 -16.33
CA GLU A 178 26.71 0.45 -16.53
C GLU A 178 26.38 -0.28 -17.82
N VAL A 179 27.06 0.16 -18.87
CA VAL A 179 27.16 -0.52 -20.15
C VAL A 179 27.93 -1.80 -19.91
N ASP A 180 27.25 -2.92 -19.71
CA ASP A 180 27.87 -4.22 -19.89
C ASP A 180 28.06 -4.47 -21.39
N ALA A 181 29.17 -3.92 -21.89
CA ALA A 181 29.83 -4.33 -23.10
C ALA A 181 30.85 -5.42 -22.74
N ALA A 182 30.54 -6.66 -23.11
CA ALA A 182 31.43 -7.71 -23.64
C ALA A 182 30.87 -9.11 -23.35
#